data_AF-A0A1E3ANI1-F1
#
_entry.id   AF-A0A1E3ANI1-F1
#
_cell.length_a   1.000
_cell.length_b   1.000
_cell.length_c   1.000
_cell.angle_alpha   90.00
_cell.angle_beta   90.00
_cell.angle_gamma   90.00
#
_symmetry.space_group_name_H-M   'P 1'
#
loop_
_entity.id
_entity.type
_entity.pdbx_description
1 polymer ?
#
loop_
_entity_poly.entity_id
_entity_poly.type
_entity_poly.pdbx_seq_one_letter_code
_entity_poly.pdbx_strand_id
1 'polypeptide(L)' 'MIIDTKSIVSITEANQNFSKVARLVDELGSAVIMKNNVPKYLVIEFVKADNQENASDESVMALSRKLMEANKEAYEVLAK' A
#
# COMPACT_ATOMS: atom_id res chain seq x y z
N MET A 1 -2.95 -7.66 -2.98
CA MET A 1 -2.64 -7.19 -1.62
C MET A 1 -3.14 -8.27 -0.65
N ILE A 2 -2.25 -9.08 -0.10
CA ILE A 2 -2.61 -10.14 0.86
C ILE A 2 -2.71 -9.41 2.21
N ILE A 3 -3.92 -9.09 2.63
CA ILE A 3 -4.12 -8.48 3.95
C ILE A 3 -4.03 -9.62 4.96
N ASP A 4 -2.95 -9.64 5.75
CA ASP A 4 -2.78 -10.62 6.82
C ASP A 4 -3.97 -10.50 7.79
N THR A 5 -4.75 -11.57 7.90
CA THR A 5 -5.98 -11.63 8.71
C THR A 5 -5.72 -11.41 10.20
N LYS A 6 -4.45 -11.55 10.63
CA LYS A 6 -3.97 -11.28 11.99
C LYS A 6 -3.89 -9.79 12.32
N SER A 7 -3.94 -8.93 11.32
CA SER A 7 -3.84 -7.47 11.46
C SER A 7 -5.17 -6.76 11.64
N ILE A 8 -6.26 -7.53 11.72
CA ILE A 8 -7.62 -7.01 11.79
C ILE A 8 -8.02 -6.81 13.26
N VAL A 9 -8.36 -5.57 13.61
CA VAL A 9 -8.73 -5.18 14.97
C VAL A 9 -10.10 -4.50 14.96
N SER A 10 -10.93 -4.75 15.97
CA SER A 10 -12.18 -3.99 16.11
C SER A 10 -11.91 -2.56 16.59
N ILE A 11 -12.77 -1.61 16.23
CA ILE A 11 -12.66 -0.22 16.70
C ILE A 11 -12.71 -0.12 18.22
N THR A 12 -13.46 -1.00 18.87
CA THR A 12 -13.56 -1.04 20.33
C THR A 12 -12.24 -1.46 20.96
N GLU A 13 -11.60 -2.50 20.44
CA GLU A 13 -10.30 -2.97 20.94
C GLU A 13 -9.19 -1.95 20.64
N ALA A 14 -9.20 -1.35 19.44
CA ALA A 14 -8.24 -0.31 19.08
C ALA A 14 -8.35 0.93 19.98
N ASN A 15 -9.57 1.32 20.37
CA ASN A 15 -9.80 2.46 21.25
C ASN A 15 -9.39 2.18 22.70
N GLN A 16 -9.51 0.93 23.17
CA GLN A 16 -9.15 0.56 24.53
C GLN A 16 -7.65 0.26 24.69
N ASN A 17 -7.02 -0.31 23.66
CA ASN A 17 -5.65 -0.80 23.73
C ASN A 17 -4.82 -0.38 22.51
N PHE A 18 -4.77 0.92 22.22
CA PHE A 18 -4.06 1.43 21.05
C PHE A 18 -2.57 1.03 21.03
N SER A 19 -1.91 0.98 22.19
CA SER A 19 -0.51 0.53 22.28
C SER A 19 -0.29 -0.91 21.80
N LYS A 20 -1.30 -1.78 21.94
CA LYS A 20 -1.26 -3.15 21.40
C LYS A 20 -1.37 -3.13 19.87
N VAL A 21 -2.21 -2.26 19.32
CA VAL A 21 -2.33 -2.07 17.87
C VAL A 21 -1.03 -1.53 17.29
N ALA A 22 -0.38 -0.56 17.96
CA ALA A 22 0.91 -0.01 17.52
C ALA A 22 2.00 -1.10 17.43
N ARG A 23 2.14 -1.95 18.46
CA ARG A 23 3.09 -3.09 18.42
C ARG A 23 2.78 -4.07 17.29
N LEU A 24 1.51 -4.29 17.03
CA LEU A 24 1.05 -5.17 15.95
C LEU A 24 1.42 -4.59 14.57
N VAL A 25 1.39 -3.26 14.42
CA VAL A 25 1.89 -2.53 13.25
C VAL A 25 3.41 -2.60 13.17
N ASP A 26 4.14 -2.52 14.29
CA ASP A 26 5.61 -2.66 14.28
C ASP A 26 6.04 -4.06 13.79
N GLU A 27 5.31 -5.11 14.19
CA GLU A 27 5.61 -6.50 13.79
C GLU A 27 5.16 -6.84 12.36
N LEU A 28 3.93 -6.47 11.98
CA LEU A 28 3.32 -6.87 10.71
C LEU A 28 3.38 -5.76 9.64
N GLY A 29 3.84 -4.57 9.99
CA GLY A 29 3.93 -3.38 9.13
C GLY A 29 2.61 -2.62 8.96
N SER A 30 1.46 -3.24 9.21
CA SER A 30 0.15 -2.61 9.05
C SER A 30 -0.92 -3.27 9.91
N ALA A 31 -1.97 -2.52 10.26
CA ALA A 31 -3.16 -3.02 10.94
C ALA A 31 -4.43 -2.35 10.39
N VAL A 32 -5.48 -3.15 10.20
CA VAL A 32 -6.79 -2.71 9.70
C VAL A 32 -7.76 -2.65 10.86
N ILE A 33 -8.40 -1.50 11.06
CA ILE A 33 -9.42 -1.32 12.10
C ILE A 33 -10.81 -1.42 11.46
N MET A 34 -11.64 -2.31 11.98
CA MET A 34 -13.02 -2.52 11.58
C MET A 34 -14.00 -1.79 12.48
N LYS A 35 -15.03 -1.16 11.89
CA LYS A 35 -16.20 -0.63 12.59
C LYS A 35 -17.44 -1.33 12.04
N ASN A 36 -18.22 -1.98 12.92
CA ASN A 36 -19.43 -2.74 12.52
C ASN A 36 -19.14 -3.78 11.43
N ASN A 37 -18.05 -4.55 11.58
CA ASN A 37 -17.58 -5.54 10.59
C ASN A 37 -17.21 -4.95 9.20
N VAL A 38 -17.05 -3.63 9.10
CA VAL A 38 -16.56 -2.96 7.88
C VAL A 38 -15.17 -2.38 8.16
N PRO A 39 -14.14 -2.70 7.35
CA PRO A 39 -12.82 -2.07 7.47
C PRO A 39 -12.96 -0.57 7.21
N LYS A 40 -12.54 0.26 8.16
CA LYS A 40 -12.75 1.72 8.10
C LYS A 40 -11.49 2.54 8.29
N TYR A 41 -10.49 2.02 8.98
CA TYR A 41 -9.21 2.71 9.17
C TYR A 41 -8.05 1.75 8.92
N LEU A 42 -6.92 2.30 8.47
CA LEU A 42 -5.67 1.60 8.28
C LEU A 42 -4.61 2.33 9.10
N VAL A 43 -3.82 1.57 9.86
CA VAL A 43 -2.66 2.05 10.59
C VAL A 43 -1.43 1.41 9.97
N ILE A 44 -0.45 2.22 9.60
CA ILE A 44 0.81 1.78 8.99
C ILE A 44 1.96 2.53 9.62
N GLU A 45 3.14 1.92 9.60
CA GLU A 45 4.38 2.58 9.98
C GLU A 45 4.70 3.70 8.98
N PHE A 46 5.09 4.88 9.50
CA PHE A 46 5.34 6.08 8.67
C PHE A 46 6.40 5.84 7.58
N VAL A 47 7.47 5.12 7.90
CA VAL A 47 8.56 4.82 6.95
C VAL A 47 8.09 3.94 5.80
N LYS A 48 7.17 3.00 6.05
CA LYS A 48 6.58 2.16 4.99
C LYS A 48 5.55 2.92 4.18
N ALA A 49 4.80 3.83 4.79
CA ALA A 49 3.87 4.71 4.11
C ALA A 49 4.59 5.59 3.07
N ASP A 50 5.70 6.21 3.48
CA ASP A 50 6.51 7.08 2.63
C ASP A 50 7.10 6.33 1.43
N ASN A 51 7.64 5.11 1.63
CA ASN A 51 8.13 4.29 0.52
C ASN A 51 7.03 3.83 -0.45
N GLN A 52 5.80 3.60 0.04
CA GLN A 52 4.69 3.17 -0.80
C GLN A 52 4.14 4.32 -1.66
N GLU A 53 4.16 5.55 -1.15
CA GLU A 53 3.77 6.76 -1.89
C GLU A 53 4.84 7.15 -2.94
N ASN A 54 6.13 6.97 -2.63
CA ASN A 54 7.21 7.22 -3.59
C ASN A 54 7.28 6.16 -4.71
N ALA A 55 6.94 4.90 -4.43
CA ALA A 55 6.94 3.84 -5.43
C ALA A 55 5.90 4.02 -6.55
N SER A 56 4.79 4.73 -6.30
CA SER A 56 3.77 4.96 -7.33
C SER A 56 4.26 5.82 -8.50
N ASP A 57 5.11 6.81 -8.23
CA ASP A 57 5.65 7.69 -9.29
C ASP A 57 6.80 7.02 -10.07
N GLU A 58 7.68 6.29 -9.37
CA GLU A 58 8.77 5.56 -10.02
C GLU A 58 8.27 4.42 -10.91
N SER A 59 7.16 3.77 -10.51
CA SER A 59 6.52 2.69 -11.27
C SER A 59 5.94 3.14 -12.61
N VAL A 60 5.39 4.36 -12.72
CA VAL A 60 4.86 4.88 -13.99
C VAL A 60 6.00 5.16 -14.98
N MET A 61 7.11 5.71 -14.50
CA MET A 61 8.30 5.96 -15.33
C MET A 61 8.97 4.66 -15.78
N ALA A 62 9.03 3.65 -14.91
CA ALA A 62 9.56 2.33 -15.25
C ALA A 62 8.64 1.59 -16.24
N LEU A 63 7.31 1.66 -16.06
CA LEU A 63 6.35 1.07 -16.99
C LEU A 63 6.38 1.76 -18.35
N SER A 64 6.48 3.09 -18.37
CA SER A 64 6.59 3.89 -19.61
C SER A 64 7.84 3.53 -20.40
N ARG A 65 9.00 3.41 -19.72
CA ARG A 65 10.25 2.98 -20.37
C ARG A 65 10.15 1.58 -20.96
N LYS A 66 9.57 0.64 -20.21
CA LYS A 66 9.37 -0.74 -20.70
C LYS A 66 8.41 -0.82 -21.88
N LEU A 67 7.33 -0.02 -21.87
CA LEU A 67 6.38 0.06 -22.98
C LEU A 67 6.99 0.71 -24.24
N MET A 68 7.83 1.73 -24.07
CA MET A 68 8.57 2.35 -25.16
C MET A 68 9.60 1.41 -25.78
N GLU A 69 10.33 0.63 -24.98
CA GLU A 69 11.28 -0.36 -25.49
C GLU A 69 10.58 -1.51 -26.21
N ALA A 70 9.45 -2.00 -25.69
CA ALA A 70 8.68 -3.08 -26.30
C ALA A 70 7.96 -2.68 -27.61
N ASN A 71 7.64 -1.38 -27.78
CA ASN A 71 6.91 -0.87 -28.94
C ASN A 71 7.75 0.10 -29.78
N LYS A 72 9.08 -0.01 -29.72
CA LYS A 72 10.00 0.91 -30.39
C LYS A 72 9.71 1.04 -31.89
N GLU A 73 9.42 -0.07 -32.58
CA GLU A 73 9.02 -0.08 -33.99
C GLU A 73 7.68 0.64 -34.25
N ALA A 74 6.71 0.56 -33.35
CA ALA A 74 5.40 1.18 -33.53
C ALA A 74 5.46 2.72 -33.34
N TYR A 75 6.30 3.20 -32.42
CA TYR A 75 6.51 4.64 -32.22
C TYR A 75 7.34 5.28 -33.35
N GLU A 76 8.28 4.56 -33.95
CA GLU A 76 9.03 5.04 -35.12
C GLU A 76 8.14 5.24 -36.35
N VAL A 77 7.09 4.41 -36.52
CA VAL A 77 6.11 4.55 -37.61
C VAL A 77 5.10 5.68 -37.36
N LEU A 78 4.75 5.97 -36.10
CA LEU A 78 3.85 7.08 -35.74
C LEU A 78 4.51 8.46 -35.73
N ALA A 79 5.85 8.51 -35.69
CA ALA A 79 6.62 9.74 -35.73
C ALA A 79 6.93 10.23 -37.16
N LYS A 80 6.42 9.54 -38.19
CA LYS A 80 6.56 9.89 -39.61
C LYS A 80 5.23 10.42 -40.16
#